data_AF-A0A914NTH5-F1
#
_entry.id   AF-A0A914NTH5-F1
#
_cell.length_a   1.000
_cell.length_b   1.000
_cell.length_c   1.000
_cell.angle_alpha   90.00
_cell.angle_beta   90.00
_cell.angle_gamma   90.00
#
_symmetry.space_group_name_H-M   'P 1'
#
loop_
_entity.id
_entity.type
_entity.pdbx_description
1 polymer ?
#
loop_
_entity_poly.entity_id
_entity_poly.type
_entity_poly.pdbx_seq_one_letter_code
_entity_poly.pdbx_strand_id
1 'polypeptide(L)'
;MSDKNSEKKELLLLIKENYSTIAGKFSSKITFDEKRQVWEQIFNTCKSKNASWTKGRDSKWLSGTKWPSLVKEFKAKLDRNRATGSGGENRLNELDQIISDILGVNSPSIVGLNVPDAGSSSTAEWAYYNPPSISESVNIFDETLQETTPKTKRKRDCLEIMEEDAYKKKKEEYLDLLIDVAKLKKQKLLLEINEIKNRKNITAETTETNWLEL
;
A
#
# COMPACT_ATOMS: atom_id res chain seq x y z
N MET A 1 23.61 -28.55 -2.37
CA MET A 1 22.83 -27.49 -3.04
C MET A 1 21.38 -27.70 -2.65
N SER A 2 20.73 -26.71 -2.00
CA SER A 2 19.32 -26.84 -1.64
C SER A 2 18.47 -26.74 -2.92
N ASP A 3 17.49 -27.63 -3.08
CA ASP A 3 16.54 -27.57 -4.19
C ASP A 3 15.68 -26.31 -4.04
N LYS A 4 15.63 -25.48 -5.09
CA LYS A 4 14.86 -24.23 -5.13
C LYS A 4 13.37 -24.47 -4.84
N ASN A 5 12.84 -25.63 -5.19
CA ASN A 5 11.44 -25.97 -4.89
C ASN A 5 11.23 -26.33 -3.41
N SER A 6 12.22 -26.97 -2.77
CA SER A 6 12.21 -27.24 -1.34
C SER A 6 12.24 -25.94 -0.52
N GLU A 7 13.13 -25.01 -0.88
CA GLU A 7 13.21 -23.68 -0.23
C GLU A 7 11.89 -22.89 -0.35
N LYS A 8 11.24 -22.96 -1.51
CA LYS A 8 9.94 -22.33 -1.74
C LYS A 8 8.84 -22.99 -0.89
N LYS A 9 8.82 -24.33 -0.82
CA LYS A 9 7.85 -25.08 -0.01
C LYS A 9 7.94 -24.69 1.45
N GLU A 10 9.16 -24.65 1.98
CA GLU A 10 9.42 -24.28 3.37
C GLU A 10 8.98 -22.84 3.69
N LEU A 11 9.27 -21.89 2.79
CA LEU A 11 8.78 -20.52 2.92
C LEU A 11 7.24 -20.48 3.00
N LEU A 12 6.57 -21.20 2.10
CA LEU A 12 5.10 -21.22 2.05
C LEU A 12 4.50 -21.83 3.32
N LEU A 13 5.11 -22.87 3.90
CA LEU A 13 4.67 -23.46 5.16
C LEU A 13 4.78 -22.45 6.32
N LEU A 14 5.91 -21.75 6.43
CA LEU A 14 6.10 -20.70 7.46
C LEU A 14 5.10 -19.56 7.31
N ILE A 15 4.77 -19.17 6.06
CA ILE A 15 3.74 -18.17 5.79
C ILE A 15 2.36 -18.70 6.19
N LYS A 16 2.03 -19.96 5.90
CA LYS A 16 0.75 -20.60 6.25
C LYS A 16 0.51 -20.61 7.76
N GLU A 17 1.53 -20.97 8.54
CA GLU A 17 1.46 -20.99 10.01
C GLU A 17 1.17 -19.61 10.61
N ASN A 18 1.73 -18.55 10.00
CA ASN A 18 1.62 -17.18 10.52
C ASN A 18 0.61 -16.31 9.74
N TYR A 19 -0.16 -16.91 8.83
CA TYR A 19 -0.96 -16.15 7.87
C TYR A 19 -2.05 -15.30 8.53
N SER A 20 -2.63 -15.77 9.63
CA SER A 20 -3.65 -15.02 10.38
C SER A 20 -3.16 -13.64 10.82
N THR A 21 -1.90 -13.56 11.22
CA THR A 21 -1.25 -12.32 11.67
C THR A 21 -0.86 -11.46 10.47
N ILE A 22 -0.29 -12.07 9.42
CA ILE A 22 0.14 -11.38 8.19
C ILE A 22 -1.06 -10.74 7.46
N ALA A 23 -2.11 -11.53 7.21
CA ALA A 23 -3.31 -11.07 6.54
C ALA A 23 -4.02 -9.98 7.34
N GLY A 24 -3.92 -10.03 8.68
CA GLY A 24 -4.61 -9.11 9.57
C GLY A 24 -6.10 -9.19 9.32
N LYS A 25 -6.72 -10.32 9.70
CA LYS A 25 -8.19 -10.37 9.85
C LYS A 25 -8.61 -9.13 10.64
N PHE A 26 -9.66 -8.42 10.20
CA PHE A 26 -10.21 -7.19 10.80
C PHE A 26 -10.35 -7.29 12.33
N SER A 27 -9.25 -7.09 13.01
CA SER A 27 -9.07 -7.33 14.43
C SER A 27 -8.21 -6.20 14.90
N SER A 28 -8.74 -5.41 15.83
CA SER A 28 -8.04 -4.32 16.50
C SER A 28 -6.82 -4.78 17.30
N LYS A 29 -6.60 -6.10 17.40
CA LYS A 29 -5.48 -6.70 18.13
C LYS A 29 -4.18 -6.78 17.33
N ILE A 30 -4.23 -6.76 15.99
CA ILE A 30 -3.01 -6.94 15.18
C ILE A 30 -2.42 -5.58 14.81
N THR A 31 -1.25 -5.27 15.38
CA THR A 31 -0.54 -4.02 15.11
C THR A 31 0.32 -4.11 13.84
N PHE A 32 0.68 -2.95 13.27
CA PHE A 32 1.64 -2.89 12.15
C PHE A 32 2.99 -3.50 12.53
N ASP A 33 3.44 -3.27 13.77
CA ASP A 33 4.70 -3.78 14.29
C ASP A 33 4.70 -5.30 14.43
N GLU A 34 3.60 -5.91 14.85
CA GLU A 34 3.46 -7.37 14.89
C GLU A 34 3.60 -8.00 13.50
N LYS A 35 2.95 -7.41 12.48
CA LYS A 35 3.10 -7.89 11.09
C LYS A 35 4.55 -7.81 10.64
N ARG A 36 5.23 -6.71 10.96
CA ARG A 36 6.65 -6.52 10.63
C ARG A 36 7.52 -7.55 11.34
N GLN A 37 7.29 -7.80 12.62
CA GLN A 37 8.03 -8.79 13.40
C GLN A 37 7.86 -10.20 12.84
N VAL A 38 6.65 -10.59 12.45
CA VAL A 38 6.39 -11.89 11.81
C VAL A 38 7.17 -12.03 10.49
N TRP A 39 7.16 -11.00 9.64
CA TRP A 39 7.95 -11.04 8.40
C TRP A 39 9.46 -11.12 8.66
N GLU A 40 9.96 -10.42 9.67
CA GLU A 40 11.36 -10.51 10.11
C GLU A 40 11.69 -11.91 10.65
N GLN A 41 10.80 -12.53 11.44
CA GLN A 41 10.96 -13.89 11.95
C GLN A 41 11.02 -14.93 10.83
N ILE A 42 10.09 -14.87 9.87
CA ILE A 42 10.07 -15.77 8.71
C ILE A 42 11.37 -15.60 7.90
N PHE A 43 11.77 -14.36 7.62
CA PHE A 43 13.00 -14.07 6.89
C PHE A 43 14.24 -14.64 7.60
N ASN A 44 14.36 -14.39 8.90
CA ASN A 44 15.48 -14.88 9.70
C ASN A 44 15.52 -16.41 9.77
N THR A 45 14.36 -17.07 9.83
CA THR A 45 14.25 -18.53 9.82
C THR A 45 14.71 -19.13 8.50
N CYS A 46 14.34 -18.53 7.37
CA CYS A 46 14.84 -18.99 6.06
C CYS A 46 16.33 -18.66 5.87
N LYS A 47 16.80 -17.54 6.43
CA LYS A 47 18.21 -17.14 6.38
C LYS A 47 19.10 -18.08 7.20
N SER A 48 18.67 -18.50 8.39
CA SER A 48 19.41 -19.45 9.23
C SER A 48 19.53 -20.83 8.55
N LYS A 49 18.54 -21.19 7.74
CA LYS A 49 18.55 -22.40 6.89
C LYS A 49 19.34 -22.22 5.58
N ASN A 50 20.04 -21.11 5.40
CA ASN A 50 20.85 -20.79 4.22
C ASN A 50 20.07 -20.78 2.90
N ALA A 51 18.78 -20.40 2.93
CA ALA A 51 17.97 -20.34 1.72
C ALA A 51 18.57 -19.36 0.70
N SER A 52 18.75 -19.82 -0.54
CA SER A 52 19.50 -19.11 -1.58
C SER A 52 18.99 -17.69 -1.87
N TRP A 53 17.67 -17.49 -1.78
CA TRP A 53 16.99 -16.22 -2.07
C TRP A 53 17.17 -15.15 -0.99
N THR A 54 17.71 -15.49 0.19
CA THR A 54 17.93 -14.54 1.30
C THR A 54 19.21 -13.72 1.16
N LYS A 55 20.14 -14.14 0.31
CA LYS A 55 21.45 -13.49 0.15
C LYS A 55 21.28 -12.08 -0.43
N GLY A 56 21.74 -11.07 0.31
CA GLY A 56 21.66 -9.67 -0.11
C GLY A 56 20.23 -9.10 -0.13
N ARG A 57 19.31 -9.70 0.63
CA ARG A 57 17.91 -9.29 0.75
C ARG A 57 17.54 -9.08 2.22
N ASP A 58 16.37 -8.49 2.44
CA ASP A 58 15.81 -8.21 3.75
C ASP A 58 14.34 -8.68 3.85
N SER A 59 13.76 -8.56 5.05
CA SER A 59 12.36 -8.94 5.31
C SER A 59 11.37 -8.08 4.52
N LYS A 60 11.72 -6.83 4.18
CA LYS A 60 10.89 -5.94 3.34
C LYS A 60 10.80 -6.46 1.92
N TRP A 61 11.90 -6.93 1.35
CA TRP A 61 11.89 -7.58 0.03
C TRP A 61 11.03 -8.85 0.02
N LEU A 62 11.05 -9.61 1.12
CA LEU A 62 10.20 -10.80 1.26
C LEU A 62 8.70 -10.42 1.18
N SER A 63 8.26 -9.46 1.99
CA SER A 63 6.86 -9.06 2.09
C SER A 63 6.39 -8.25 0.87
N GLY A 64 7.23 -7.37 0.34
CA GLY A 64 6.89 -6.45 -0.75
C GLY A 64 7.10 -7.00 -2.16
N THR A 65 7.98 -7.99 -2.33
CA THR A 65 8.33 -8.49 -3.68
C THR A 65 8.16 -10.00 -3.81
N LYS A 66 8.82 -10.79 -2.96
CA LYS A 66 8.86 -12.24 -3.13
C LYS A 66 7.50 -12.89 -2.95
N TRP A 67 6.79 -12.57 -1.87
CA TRP A 67 5.46 -13.10 -1.60
C TRP A 67 4.43 -12.65 -2.66
N PRO A 68 4.30 -11.35 -3.00
CA PRO A 68 3.41 -10.92 -4.07
C PRO A 68 3.70 -11.56 -5.44
N SER A 69 4.97 -11.79 -5.78
CA SER A 69 5.36 -12.48 -7.01
C SER A 69 4.83 -13.92 -7.05
N LEU A 70 4.98 -14.68 -5.95
CA LEU A 70 4.45 -16.05 -5.85
C LEU A 70 2.92 -16.08 -5.98
N VAL A 71 2.23 -15.14 -5.34
CA VAL A 71 0.77 -15.01 -5.44
C VAL A 71 0.34 -14.65 -6.86
N LYS A 72 1.05 -13.75 -7.54
CA LYS A 72 0.77 -13.35 -8.93
C LYS A 72 0.96 -14.52 -9.90
N GLU A 73 2.04 -15.28 -9.74
CA GLU A 73 2.29 -16.51 -10.52
C GLU A 73 1.16 -17.52 -10.33
N PHE A 74 0.73 -17.76 -9.09
CA PHE A 74 -0.40 -18.63 -8.76
C PHE A 74 -1.70 -18.16 -9.43
N LYS A 75 -2.09 -16.89 -9.26
CA LYS A 75 -3.32 -16.35 -9.86
C LYS A 75 -3.31 -16.46 -11.38
N ALA A 76 -2.18 -16.16 -12.02
CA ALA A 76 -2.06 -16.26 -13.47
C ALA A 76 -2.22 -17.71 -13.97
N LYS A 77 -1.78 -18.71 -13.20
CA LYS A 77 -2.02 -20.13 -13.52
C LYS A 77 -3.49 -20.51 -13.29
N LEU A 78 -4.08 -20.05 -12.19
CA LEU A 78 -5.48 -20.30 -11.87
C LEU A 78 -6.42 -19.75 -12.95
N ASP A 79 -6.18 -18.51 -13.39
CA ASP A 79 -6.95 -17.86 -14.46
C ASP A 79 -6.84 -18.63 -15.78
N ARG A 80 -5.63 -19.10 -16.12
CA ARG A 80 -5.41 -19.96 -17.29
C ARG A 80 -6.19 -21.25 -17.18
N ASN A 81 -6.16 -21.92 -16.04
CA ASN A 81 -6.92 -23.16 -15.82
C ASN A 81 -8.43 -22.94 -15.94
N ARG A 82 -8.95 -21.81 -15.41
CA ARG A 82 -10.38 -21.47 -15.51
C ARG A 82 -10.80 -21.16 -16.96
N ALA A 83 -10.00 -20.39 -17.69
CA ALA A 83 -10.33 -19.96 -19.05
C ALA A 83 -10.32 -21.10 -20.07
N THR A 84 -9.43 -22.07 -19.91
CA THR A 84 -9.22 -23.10 -20.95
C THR A 84 -10.21 -24.26 -20.86
N GLY A 85 -10.97 -24.40 -19.75
CA GLY A 85 -12.00 -25.43 -19.53
C GLY A 85 -11.51 -26.90 -19.61
N SER A 86 -10.25 -27.09 -19.96
CA SER A 86 -9.64 -28.35 -20.38
C SER A 86 -8.48 -28.61 -19.42
N GLY A 87 -8.55 -29.70 -18.67
CA GLY A 87 -7.54 -30.12 -17.70
C GLY A 87 -6.21 -30.58 -18.31
N GLY A 88 -5.66 -29.82 -19.26
CA GLY A 88 -4.34 -30.05 -19.87
C GLY A 88 -3.23 -29.41 -19.04
N GLU A 89 -2.12 -30.15 -18.90
CA GLU A 89 -0.73 -29.87 -18.42
C GLU A 89 -0.42 -28.79 -17.35
N ASN A 90 -1.19 -27.71 -17.24
CA ASN A 90 -1.08 -26.67 -16.21
C ASN A 90 -1.82 -27.02 -14.92
N ARG A 91 -1.75 -28.28 -14.45
CA ARG A 91 -2.35 -28.62 -13.15
C ARG A 91 -1.66 -27.80 -12.05
N LEU A 92 -2.45 -27.34 -11.07
CA LEU A 92 -1.92 -26.65 -9.90
C LEU A 92 -0.94 -27.59 -9.19
N ASN A 93 0.33 -27.19 -9.10
CA ASN A 93 1.37 -27.97 -8.44
C ASN A 93 1.14 -27.98 -6.92
N GLU A 94 1.85 -28.85 -6.19
CA GLU A 94 1.78 -28.91 -4.72
C GLU A 94 2.02 -27.54 -4.07
N LEU A 95 2.99 -26.76 -4.59
CA LEU A 95 3.24 -25.38 -4.12
C LEU A 95 2.05 -24.44 -4.36
N ASP A 96 1.37 -24.59 -5.50
CA ASP A 96 0.22 -23.78 -5.86
C ASP A 96 -0.98 -24.11 -4.95
N GLN A 97 -1.13 -25.38 -4.54
CA GLN A 97 -2.14 -25.82 -3.58
C GLN A 97 -1.89 -25.20 -2.20
N ILE A 98 -0.64 -25.14 -1.73
CA ILE A 98 -0.31 -24.46 -0.47
C ILE A 98 -0.64 -22.96 -0.55
N ILE A 99 -0.36 -22.30 -1.67
CA ILE A 99 -0.74 -20.89 -1.87
C ILE A 99 -2.26 -20.72 -1.87
N SER A 100 -3.00 -21.63 -2.51
CA SER A 100 -4.46 -21.65 -2.51
C SER A 100 -5.02 -21.78 -1.09
N ASP A 101 -4.43 -22.66 -0.26
CA ASP A 101 -4.80 -22.82 1.14
C ASP A 101 -4.55 -21.56 1.95
N ILE A 102 -3.40 -20.92 1.74
CA ILE A 102 -3.02 -19.69 2.43
C ILE A 102 -4.04 -18.58 2.12
N LEU A 103 -4.33 -18.35 0.85
CA LEU A 103 -5.23 -17.27 0.42
C LEU A 103 -6.71 -17.55 0.69
N GLY A 104 -7.07 -18.82 0.84
CA GLY A 104 -8.44 -19.31 0.98
C GLY A 104 -9.14 -19.44 -0.37
N VAL A 105 -9.62 -20.65 -0.68
CA VAL A 105 -10.24 -21.04 -1.97
C VAL A 105 -11.44 -20.13 -2.36
N ASN A 106 -12.09 -19.50 -1.37
CA ASN A 106 -13.26 -18.63 -1.55
C ASN A 106 -12.97 -17.15 -1.28
N SER A 107 -11.70 -16.74 -1.24
CA SER A 107 -11.39 -15.32 -1.06
C SER A 107 -11.95 -14.51 -2.25
N PRO A 108 -12.64 -13.38 -2.00
CA PRO A 108 -13.07 -12.46 -3.07
C PRO A 108 -11.90 -12.02 -3.98
N SER A 109 -10.67 -12.08 -3.45
CA SER A 109 -9.44 -11.79 -4.18
C SER A 109 -9.05 -12.86 -5.22
N ILE A 110 -9.68 -14.04 -5.18
CA ILE A 110 -9.46 -15.18 -6.09
C ILE A 110 -10.67 -15.38 -7.00
N VAL A 111 -11.88 -15.38 -6.44
CA VAL A 111 -13.12 -15.68 -7.20
C VAL A 111 -13.63 -14.45 -7.99
N GLY A 112 -13.22 -13.25 -7.59
CA GLY A 112 -13.83 -12.00 -8.01
C GLY A 112 -15.16 -11.77 -7.30
N LEU A 113 -15.55 -10.51 -7.11
CA LEU A 113 -16.93 -10.21 -6.74
C LEU A 113 -17.78 -10.54 -7.95
N ASN A 114 -18.69 -11.51 -7.80
CA ASN A 114 -19.65 -11.86 -8.84
C ASN A 114 -20.71 -10.75 -8.90
N VAL A 115 -20.33 -9.58 -9.41
CA VAL A 115 -21.25 -8.49 -9.68
C VAL A 115 -21.94 -8.87 -10.99
N PRO A 116 -23.25 -9.18 -11.00
CA PRO A 116 -23.96 -9.39 -12.24
C PRO A 116 -23.80 -8.13 -13.09
N ASP A 117 -23.25 -8.31 -14.29
CA ASP A 117 -23.07 -7.25 -15.25
C ASP A 117 -24.46 -6.71 -15.61
N ALA A 118 -24.70 -5.42 -15.36
CA ALA A 118 -26.00 -4.78 -15.58
C ALA A 118 -26.35 -4.62 -17.08
N GLY A 119 -25.70 -5.38 -17.97
CA GLY A 119 -25.86 -5.35 -19.42
C GLY A 119 -26.15 -6.70 -20.08
N SER A 120 -26.21 -7.83 -19.36
CA SER A 120 -26.57 -9.11 -20.00
C SER A 120 -28.09 -9.25 -20.14
N SER A 121 -28.64 -8.62 -21.17
CA SER A 121 -29.95 -8.94 -21.70
C SER A 121 -29.91 -10.35 -22.31
N SER A 122 -30.57 -11.33 -21.68
CA SER A 122 -31.40 -12.30 -22.38
C SER A 122 -32.26 -13.12 -21.40
N THR A 123 -33.55 -12.80 -21.40
CA THR A 123 -34.72 -13.70 -21.30
C THR A 123 -34.82 -14.69 -20.14
N ALA A 124 -35.57 -14.33 -19.08
CA ALA A 124 -36.77 -15.06 -18.66
C ALA A 124 -37.50 -14.33 -17.50
N GLU A 125 -38.82 -14.19 -17.67
CA GLU A 125 -39.86 -14.03 -16.63
C GLU A 125 -39.83 -12.81 -15.70
N TRP A 126 -40.30 -11.67 -16.21
CA TRP A 126 -40.81 -10.58 -15.39
C TRP A 126 -42.26 -10.87 -14.98
N ALA A 127 -42.46 -11.31 -13.75
CA ALA A 127 -43.76 -11.23 -13.10
C ALA A 127 -44.09 -9.75 -12.83
N TYR A 128 -45.21 -9.32 -13.42
CA TYR A 128 -46.03 -8.14 -13.13
C TYR A 128 -45.70 -7.41 -11.81
N TYR A 129 -45.23 -6.16 -11.90
CA TYR A 129 -45.62 -5.12 -10.94
C TYR A 129 -45.55 -3.74 -11.61
N ASN A 130 -46.73 -3.14 -11.79
CA ASN A 130 -46.95 -1.77 -12.24
C ASN A 130 -46.96 -0.84 -11.01
N PRO A 131 -46.09 0.16 -10.92
CA PRO A 131 -46.39 1.37 -10.14
C PRO A 131 -46.71 2.56 -11.07
N PRO A 132 -47.54 3.52 -10.62
CA PRO A 132 -48.20 4.48 -11.48
C PRO A 132 -47.27 5.62 -11.92
N SER A 133 -47.58 6.12 -13.11
CA SER A 133 -47.05 7.35 -13.70
C SER A 133 -47.23 8.56 -12.78
N ILE A 134 -46.13 9.22 -12.43
CA ILE A 134 -46.09 10.67 -12.23
C ILE A 134 -44.85 11.20 -12.94
N SER A 135 -45.12 11.96 -13.98
CA SER A 135 -44.22 12.84 -14.69
C SER A 135 -43.64 13.91 -13.77
N GLU A 136 -42.31 14.11 -13.80
CA GLU A 136 -41.76 15.45 -13.98
C GLU A 136 -40.30 15.38 -14.42
N SER A 137 -40.07 16.10 -15.51
CA SER A 137 -38.88 16.17 -16.35
C SER A 137 -37.81 17.08 -15.77
N VAL A 138 -36.54 16.66 -15.85
CA VAL A 138 -35.45 17.57 -16.22
C VAL A 138 -34.49 16.82 -17.16
N ASN A 139 -34.68 17.03 -18.46
CA ASN A 139 -33.61 16.92 -19.44
C ASN A 139 -32.64 18.08 -19.22
N ILE A 140 -31.33 17.85 -19.40
CA ILE A 140 -30.52 18.57 -20.37
C ILE A 140 -29.32 17.69 -20.73
N PHE A 141 -29.28 17.39 -22.02
CA PHE A 141 -28.23 16.81 -22.82
C PHE A 141 -27.17 17.88 -23.12
N ASP A 142 -25.89 17.52 -23.18
CA ASP A 142 -24.97 17.90 -24.28
C ASP A 142 -23.64 17.14 -24.07
N GLU A 143 -23.37 16.09 -24.85
CA GLU A 143 -22.71 16.15 -26.16
C GLU A 143 -21.25 16.64 -26.02
N THR A 144 -20.27 15.74 -25.98
CA THR A 144 -19.53 15.37 -27.20
C THR A 144 -18.62 14.14 -26.99
N LEU A 145 -18.94 13.06 -27.71
CA LEU A 145 -18.07 12.33 -28.66
C LEU A 145 -16.55 12.23 -28.36
N GLN A 146 -16.05 11.02 -28.09
CA GLN A 146 -15.34 10.20 -29.10
C GLN A 146 -14.74 8.89 -28.52
N GLU A 147 -15.10 7.79 -29.16
CA GLU A 147 -14.38 6.51 -29.09
C GLU A 147 -12.92 6.67 -29.51
N THR A 148 -11.97 6.15 -28.72
CA THR A 148 -10.80 5.46 -29.30
C THR A 148 -10.39 4.28 -28.41
N THR A 149 -10.57 3.08 -28.97
CA THR A 149 -9.80 1.82 -28.84
C THR A 149 -9.00 1.47 -27.57
N PRO A 150 -8.96 0.17 -27.17
CA PRO A 150 -8.30 -0.29 -25.96
C PRO A 150 -6.76 -0.24 -26.07
N LYS A 151 -6.16 0.81 -25.51
CA LYS A 151 -4.70 0.98 -25.45
C LYS A 151 -4.10 0.17 -24.28
N THR A 152 -3.51 -0.97 -24.65
CA THR A 152 -2.30 -1.59 -24.11
C THR A 152 -1.80 -1.13 -22.72
N LYS A 153 -1.71 -2.11 -21.81
CA LYS A 153 -1.27 -2.07 -20.40
C LYS A 153 0.11 -1.45 -20.07
N ARG A 154 0.81 -0.79 -21.01
CA ARG A 154 2.13 -0.17 -20.76
C ARG A 154 2.08 1.25 -20.18
N LYS A 155 0.91 1.90 -20.11
CA LYS A 155 0.79 3.27 -19.59
C LYS A 155 0.51 3.41 -18.09
N ARG A 156 0.10 2.34 -17.38
CA ARG A 156 -0.21 2.45 -15.94
C ARG A 156 1.04 2.50 -15.07
N ASP A 157 2.07 1.73 -15.42
CA ASP A 157 3.34 1.76 -14.68
C ASP A 157 4.03 3.13 -14.77
N CYS A 158 3.82 3.91 -15.83
CA CYS A 158 4.35 5.27 -15.91
C CYS A 158 3.58 6.29 -15.05
N LEU A 159 2.27 6.09 -14.84
CA LEU A 159 1.46 7.02 -14.04
C LEU A 159 1.70 6.83 -12.54
N GLU A 160 1.77 5.58 -12.07
CA GLU A 160 2.06 5.28 -10.65
C GLU A 160 3.47 5.69 -10.25
N ILE A 161 4.48 5.51 -11.11
CA ILE A 161 5.85 5.96 -10.84
C ILE A 161 5.92 7.50 -10.81
N MET A 162 5.18 8.20 -11.69
CA MET A 162 5.11 9.66 -11.68
C MET A 162 4.41 10.22 -10.44
N GLU A 163 3.39 9.53 -9.92
CA GLU A 163 2.71 9.92 -8.67
C GLU A 163 3.57 9.66 -7.43
N GLU A 164 4.34 8.57 -7.41
CA GLU A 164 5.25 8.25 -6.30
C GLU A 164 6.45 9.21 -6.22
N ASP A 165 7.03 9.58 -7.36
CA ASP A 165 8.07 10.61 -7.43
C ASP A 165 7.54 11.99 -7.03
N ALA A 166 6.32 12.34 -7.43
CA ALA A 166 5.67 13.59 -7.02
C ALA A 166 5.40 13.63 -5.52
N TYR A 167 4.98 12.50 -4.92
CA TYR A 167 4.78 12.39 -3.48
C TYR A 167 6.10 12.51 -2.70
N LYS A 168 7.16 11.86 -3.19
CA LYS A 168 8.50 11.95 -2.59
C LYS A 168 9.05 13.37 -2.64
N LYS A 169 8.90 14.06 -3.78
CA LYS A 169 9.30 15.46 -3.93
C LYS A 169 8.56 16.39 -2.97
N LYS A 170 7.23 16.26 -2.84
CA LYS A 170 6.43 17.04 -1.88
C LYS A 170 6.86 16.78 -0.43
N LYS A 171 7.25 15.54 -0.11
CA LYS A 171 7.74 15.18 1.22
C LYS A 171 9.10 15.82 1.52
N GLU A 172 10.01 15.86 0.54
CA GLU A 172 11.30 16.54 0.65
C GLU A 172 11.09 18.06 0.83
N GLU A 173 10.24 18.69 0.02
CA GLU A 173 9.87 20.11 0.16
C GLU A 173 9.30 20.42 1.55
N TYR A 174 8.46 19.54 2.11
CA TYR A 174 7.92 19.69 3.46
C TYR A 174 9.00 19.59 4.54
N LEU A 175 9.98 18.69 4.37
CA LEU A 175 11.11 18.55 5.30
C LEU A 175 12.00 19.79 5.28
N ASP A 176 12.28 20.35 4.10
CA ASP A 176 13.04 21.59 3.96
C ASP A 176 12.31 22.77 4.63
N LEU A 177 10.99 22.86 4.46
CA LEU A 177 10.18 23.87 5.13
C LEU A 177 10.26 23.76 6.66
N LEU A 178 10.25 22.55 7.21
CA LEU A 178 10.40 22.33 8.65
C LEU A 178 11.77 22.77 9.16
N ILE A 179 12.83 22.51 8.39
CA ILE A 179 14.19 22.94 8.70
C ILE A 179 14.25 24.48 8.75
N ASP A 180 13.65 25.17 7.78
CA ASP A 180 13.66 26.62 7.73
C ASP A 180 12.83 27.25 8.85
N VAL A 181 11.68 26.66 9.18
CA VAL A 181 10.90 27.07 10.37
C VAL A 181 11.74 26.94 11.65
N ALA A 182 12.53 25.86 11.78
CA ALA A 182 13.42 25.70 12.94
C ALA A 182 14.54 26.75 12.98
N LYS A 183 15.14 27.08 11.83
CA LYS A 183 16.15 28.15 11.71
C LYS A 183 15.57 29.51 12.08
N LEU A 184 14.37 29.84 11.59
CA LEU A 184 13.69 31.10 11.90
C LEU A 184 13.33 31.21 13.38
N LYS A 185 12.84 30.12 13.99
CA LYS A 185 12.59 30.08 15.45
C LYS A 185 13.87 30.33 16.25
N LYS A 186 14.99 29.75 15.83
CA LYS A 186 16.30 29.98 16.46
C LYS A 186 16.73 31.45 16.33
N GLN A 187 16.61 32.05 15.14
CA GLN A 187 16.95 33.46 14.92
C GLN A 187 16.08 34.40 15.75
N LYS A 188 14.77 34.13 15.82
CA LYS A 188 13.84 34.90 16.66
C LYS A 188 14.26 34.89 18.13
N LEU A 189 14.58 33.71 18.67
CA LEU A 189 15.04 33.58 20.06
C LEU A 189 16.34 34.35 20.31
N LEU A 190 17.27 34.36 19.36
CA LEU A 190 18.51 35.13 19.48
C LEU A 190 18.25 36.64 19.54
N LEU A 191 17.31 37.13 18.72
CA LEU A 191 16.90 38.54 18.75
C LEU A 191 16.22 38.89 20.08
N GLU A 192 15.31 38.06 20.57
CA GLU A 192 14.66 38.27 21.87
C GLU A 192 15.69 38.31 23.02
N ILE A 193 16.69 37.42 23.01
CA ILE A 193 17.77 37.45 24.00
C ILE A 193 18.56 38.76 23.91
N ASN A 194 18.83 39.24 22.69
CA ASN A 194 19.58 40.48 22.49
C ASN A 194 18.78 41.71 22.96
N GLU A 195 17.48 41.75 22.68
CA GLU A 195 16.58 42.80 23.18
C GLU A 195 16.54 42.83 24.71
N ILE A 196 16.44 41.67 25.36
CA ILE A 196 16.46 41.58 26.82
C ILE A 196 17.80 42.10 27.38
N LYS A 197 18.93 41.74 26.75
CA LYS A 197 20.25 42.25 27.15
C LYS A 197 20.34 43.77 27.02
N ASN A 198 19.89 44.33 25.90
CA ASN A 198 19.91 45.77 25.67
C ASN A 198 19.02 46.52 26.68
N ARG A 199 17.82 46.00 26.98
CA ARG A 199 16.95 46.57 28.02
C ARG A 199 17.64 46.59 29.38
N LYS A 200 18.33 45.51 29.76
CA LYS A 200 19.08 45.43 31.02
C LYS A 200 20.25 46.42 31.09
N ASN A 201 20.98 46.60 29.99
CA ASN A 201 22.06 47.58 29.93
C ASN A 201 21.53 49.01 30.11
N ILE A 202 20.46 49.38 29.41
CA ILE A 202 19.85 50.71 29.54
C ILE A 202 19.41 50.98 30.98
N THR A 203 18.79 49.98 31.65
CA THR A 203 18.40 50.13 33.06
C THR A 203 19.58 50.25 34.01
N ALA A 204 20.72 49.62 33.72
CA ALA A 204 21.93 49.73 34.53
C ALA A 204 22.56 51.13 34.40
N GLU A 205 22.65 51.66 33.17
CA GLU A 205 23.17 53.01 32.90
C GLU A 205 22.29 54.11 33.53
N THR A 206 20.96 53.96 33.51
CA THR A 206 20.05 54.92 34.17
C THR A 206 20.11 54.86 35.69
N THR A 207 20.44 53.71 36.28
CA THR A 207 20.68 53.64 37.73
C THR A 207 22.01 54.28 38.11
N GLU A 208 23.07 54.12 37.32
CA GLU A 208 24.39 54.74 37.58
C GLU A 208 24.36 56.27 37.48
N THR A 209 23.64 56.85 36.54
CA THR A 209 23.53 58.32 36.42
C THR A 209 22.76 58.95 37.58
N ASN A 210 21.75 58.26 38.12
CA ASN A 210 20.96 58.76 39.25
C ASN A 210 21.72 58.79 40.59
N TRP A 211 22.82 58.03 40.72
CA TRP A 211 23.69 58.07 41.91
C TRP A 211 24.75 59.18 41.85
N LEU A 212 24.98 59.80 40.69
CA LEU A 212 25.97 60.86 40.49
C LEU A 212 25.38 62.28 40.60
N GLU A 213 24.06 62.42 40.69
CA GLU A 213 23.35 63.71 40.82
C GLU A 213 22.84 64.03 42.25
N LEU A 214 23.28 63.28 43.27
CA LEU A 214 23.03 63.53 44.71
C LEU A 214 24.32 63.88 45.44
#